data_AF-A0A0J1IIC2-F1
#
_entry.id   AF-A0A0J1IIC2-F1
#
_cell.length_a   1.000
_cell.length_b   1.000
_cell.length_c   1.000
_cell.angle_alpha   90.00
_cell.angle_beta   90.00
_cell.angle_gamma   90.00
#
_symmetry.space_group_name_H-M   'P 1'
#
loop_
_entity.id
_entity.type
_entity.pdbx_description
1 polymer ?
#
loop_
_entity_poly.entity_id
_entity_poly.type
_entity_poly.pdbx_seq_one_letter_code
_entity_poly.pdbx_strand_id
1 'polypeptide(L)'
;MIINEFVHWAKTVNKNNRFDEGISAKDLPNALRKLYSVANPKEVVIPLTDLNSVCFYAYEELQELQEDYAVESGTIFATINSDPIYLKDEAVYALKDEILAPSFEIFLQALMSGELFE
;
A
#
# COMPACT_ATOMS: atom_id res chain seq x y z
N MET A 1 -10.98 -8.61 -10.00
CA MET A 1 -11.05 -7.99 -8.65
C MET A 1 -9.71 -7.30 -8.48
N ILE A 2 -9.71 -5.98 -8.33
CA ILE A 2 -8.53 -5.12 -8.46
C ILE A 2 -7.32 -5.59 -7.63
N ILE A 3 -7.53 -6.20 -6.47
CA ILE A 3 -6.47 -6.78 -5.63
C ILE A 3 -5.68 -7.89 -6.34
N ASN A 4 -6.38 -8.86 -6.96
CA ASN A 4 -5.70 -9.96 -7.65
C ASN A 4 -4.94 -9.47 -8.88
N GLU A 5 -5.51 -8.48 -9.58
CA GLU A 5 -4.87 -7.81 -10.71
C GLU A 5 -3.60 -7.09 -10.25
N PHE A 6 -3.68 -6.32 -9.16
CA PHE A 6 -2.53 -5.66 -8.54
C PHE A 6 -1.44 -6.66 -8.12
N VAL A 7 -1.77 -7.75 -7.43
CA VAL A 7 -0.79 -8.76 -6.99
C VAL A 7 -0.08 -9.39 -8.20
N HIS A 8 -0.83 -9.72 -9.26
CA HIS A 8 -0.26 -10.28 -10.47
C HIS A 8 0.67 -9.26 -11.15
N TRP A 9 0.18 -8.04 -11.37
CA TRP A 9 0.92 -6.96 -11.99
C TRP A 9 2.19 -6.61 -11.19
N ALA A 10 2.10 -6.48 -9.86
CA ALA A 10 3.23 -6.16 -9.00
C ALA A 10 4.38 -7.18 -9.15
N LYS A 11 4.04 -8.47 -9.28
CA LYS A 11 5.03 -9.53 -9.55
C LYS A 11 5.64 -9.46 -10.95
N THR A 12 4.91 -8.94 -11.93
CA THR A 12 5.45 -8.72 -13.29
C THR A 12 6.37 -7.52 -13.38
N VAL A 13 6.07 -6.43 -12.66
CA VAL A 13 6.87 -5.20 -12.69
C VAL A 13 8.19 -5.37 -11.94
N ASN A 14 8.16 -6.06 -10.81
CA ASN A 14 9.37 -6.35 -10.05
C ASN A 14 9.36 -7.82 -9.62
N LYS A 15 10.23 -8.62 -10.24
CA LYS A 15 10.36 -10.07 -9.98
C LYS A 15 10.79 -10.42 -8.55
N ASN A 16 11.33 -9.45 -7.82
CA ASN A 16 11.70 -9.62 -6.41
C ASN A 16 10.51 -9.40 -5.49
N ASN A 17 9.36 -8.96 -6.01
CA ASN A 17 8.18 -8.74 -5.19
C ASN A 17 7.66 -10.05 -4.60
N ARG A 18 7.60 -10.10 -3.27
CA ARG A 18 7.10 -11.26 -2.54
C ARG A 18 5.83 -10.94 -1.79
N PHE A 19 4.85 -11.81 -1.99
CA PHE A 19 3.62 -11.84 -1.23
C PHE A 19 3.52 -13.21 -0.58
N ASP A 20 3.27 -13.23 0.73
CA ASP A 20 2.92 -14.44 1.46
C ASP A 20 1.42 -14.75 1.32
N GLU A 21 1.02 -15.91 1.84
CA GLU A 21 -0.39 -16.29 1.93
C GLU A 21 -1.20 -15.23 2.71
N GLY A 22 -2.48 -15.09 2.35
CA GLY A 22 -3.37 -14.15 3.01
C GLY A 22 -3.54 -14.43 4.50
N ILE A 23 -3.59 -13.37 5.30
CA ILE A 23 -3.73 -13.41 6.75
C ILE A 23 -5.06 -12.79 7.21
N SER A 24 -5.55 -13.21 8.38
CA SER A 24 -6.75 -12.64 8.99
C SER A 24 -6.46 -11.26 9.60
N ALA A 25 -6.65 -10.21 8.80
CA ALA A 25 -6.40 -8.82 9.19
C ALA A 25 -7.70 -8.10 9.63
N LYS A 26 -8.39 -8.62 10.65
CA LYS A 26 -9.75 -8.19 11.05
C LYS A 26 -9.80 -6.77 11.63
N ASP A 27 -8.71 -6.37 12.24
CA ASP A 27 -8.41 -5.05 12.82
C ASP A 27 -8.18 -3.97 11.74
N LEU A 28 -7.79 -4.34 10.52
CA LEU A 28 -7.58 -3.38 9.44
C LEU A 28 -8.90 -2.86 8.85
N PRO A 29 -8.91 -1.63 8.31
CA PRO A 29 -10.00 -1.13 7.48
C PRO A 29 -10.35 -2.08 6.33
N ASN A 30 -11.61 -2.09 5.91
CA ASN A 30 -12.13 -3.05 4.93
C ASN A 30 -11.28 -3.15 3.64
N ALA A 31 -10.79 -2.02 3.13
CA ALA A 31 -9.99 -2.00 1.91
C ALA A 31 -8.64 -2.72 2.08
N LEU A 32 -7.90 -2.40 3.14
CA LEU A 32 -6.64 -3.08 3.46
C LEU A 32 -6.89 -4.54 3.81
N ARG A 33 -7.92 -4.84 4.63
CA ARG A 33 -8.29 -6.21 4.97
C ARG A 33 -8.48 -7.09 3.74
N LYS A 34 -9.09 -6.58 2.66
CA LYS A 34 -9.22 -7.31 1.39
C LYS A 34 -7.86 -7.65 0.79
N LEU A 35 -6.92 -6.70 0.76
CA LEU A 35 -5.54 -6.95 0.29
C LEU A 35 -4.87 -8.04 1.13
N TYR A 36 -4.75 -7.81 2.44
CA TYR A 36 -4.02 -8.71 3.34
C TYR A 36 -4.67 -10.10 3.47
N SER A 37 -5.98 -10.23 3.28
CA SER A 37 -6.67 -11.54 3.25
C SER A 37 -6.43 -12.31 1.95
N VAL A 38 -6.06 -11.62 0.87
CA VAL A 38 -5.72 -12.25 -0.42
C VAL A 38 -4.23 -12.54 -0.51
N ALA A 39 -3.40 -11.57 -0.13
CA ALA A 39 -1.95 -11.64 -0.26
C ALA A 39 -1.30 -10.66 0.73
N ASN A 40 -0.48 -11.17 1.66
CA ASN A 40 0.27 -10.34 2.60
C ASN A 40 1.55 -9.82 1.91
N PRO A 41 1.73 -8.50 1.67
CA PRO A 41 2.94 -7.96 1.05
C PRO A 41 4.14 -8.16 1.98
N LYS A 42 5.22 -8.86 1.58
CA LYS A 42 6.42 -9.01 2.43
C LYS A 42 7.58 -8.14 1.99
N GLU A 43 7.84 -8.13 0.70
CA GLU A 43 8.94 -7.40 0.08
C GLU A 43 8.41 -6.85 -1.23
N VAL A 44 7.47 -5.91 -1.17
CA VAL A 44 6.78 -5.41 -2.37
C VAL A 44 7.19 -3.97 -2.60
N VAL A 45 8.01 -3.77 -3.64
CA VAL A 45 8.50 -2.47 -4.07
C VAL A 45 8.00 -2.22 -5.49
N ILE A 46 7.19 -1.18 -5.63
CA ILE A 46 6.63 -0.72 -6.89
C ILE A 46 7.45 0.48 -7.37
N PRO A 47 8.28 0.32 -8.42
CA PRO A 47 9.02 1.45 -8.98
C PRO A 47 8.05 2.44 -9.63
N LEU A 48 8.29 3.72 -9.38
CA LEU A 48 7.60 4.84 -10.01
C LEU A 48 8.56 5.57 -10.98
N THR A 49 8.10 6.67 -11.55
CA THR A 49 8.94 7.63 -12.28
C THR A 49 9.97 8.29 -11.34
N ASP A 50 11.08 8.77 -11.92
CA ASP A 50 12.11 9.57 -11.24
C ASP A 50 12.75 8.95 -9.99
N LEU A 51 13.08 7.65 -10.04
CA LEU A 51 13.74 6.89 -8.98
C LEU A 51 12.93 6.73 -7.68
N ASN A 52 11.65 7.13 -7.69
CA ASN A 52 10.75 6.94 -6.57
C ASN A 52 10.24 5.49 -6.53
N SER A 53 9.80 5.04 -5.36
CA SER A 53 9.13 3.75 -5.24
C SER A 53 8.13 3.75 -4.10
N VAL A 54 7.04 3.00 -4.30
CA VAL A 54 6.11 2.66 -3.23
C VAL A 54 6.48 1.31 -2.64
N CYS A 55 6.77 1.29 -1.35
CA CYS A 55 7.11 0.09 -0.60
C CYS A 55 5.90 -0.32 0.25
N PHE A 56 5.30 -1.48 -0.01
CA PHE A 56 4.24 -2.03 0.83
C PHE A 56 4.84 -2.91 1.93
N TYR A 57 4.23 -2.86 3.10
CA TYR A 57 4.68 -3.58 4.29
C TYR A 57 3.76 -4.73 4.66
N ALA A 58 4.33 -5.72 5.32
CA ALA A 58 3.59 -6.86 5.81
C ALA A 58 2.69 -6.48 6.97
N TYR A 59 1.62 -7.27 7.14
CA TYR A 59 0.67 -7.09 8.22
C TYR A 59 1.36 -7.00 9.58
N GLU A 60 2.39 -7.82 9.81
CA GLU A 60 3.12 -7.87 11.08
C GLU A 60 4.01 -6.64 11.33
N GLU A 61 4.32 -5.88 10.28
CA GLU A 61 5.18 -4.68 10.34
C GLU A 61 4.36 -3.40 10.53
N LEU A 62 3.04 -3.44 10.30
CA LEU A 62 2.20 -2.23 10.30
C LEU A 62 2.14 -1.54 11.66
N GLN A 63 2.16 -2.31 12.74
CA GLN A 63 2.13 -1.72 14.08
C GLN A 63 3.40 -0.94 14.39
N GLU A 64 4.57 -1.54 14.12
CA GLU A 64 5.87 -0.88 14.30
C GLU A 64 5.96 0.38 13.42
N LEU A 65 5.51 0.27 12.17
CA LEU A 65 5.46 1.40 11.24
C LEU A 65 4.57 2.54 11.76
N GLN A 66 3.41 2.21 12.35
CA GLN A 66 2.50 3.20 12.94
C GLN A 66 3.14 3.94 14.12
N GLU A 67 3.90 3.22 14.95
CA GLU A 67 4.62 3.78 16.09
C GLU A 67 5.77 4.69 15.64
N ASP A 68 6.55 4.29 14.63
CA ASP A 68 7.71 5.03 14.11
C ASP A 68 7.32 6.38 13.50
N TYR A 69 6.25 6.42 12.71
CA TYR A 69 5.82 7.65 12.03
C TYR A 69 4.92 8.55 12.88
N ALA A 70 4.48 8.09 14.06
CA ALA A 70 3.60 8.82 14.97
C ALA A 70 2.35 9.41 14.28
N VAL A 71 1.81 8.72 13.28
CA VAL A 71 0.60 9.17 12.56
C VAL A 71 -0.61 8.99 13.48
N GLU A 72 -1.25 10.11 13.85
CA GLU A 72 -2.35 10.11 14.84
C GLU A 72 -3.65 9.48 14.32
N SER A 73 -3.84 9.40 13.01
CA SER A 73 -5.09 8.93 12.40
C SER A 73 -4.87 8.22 11.08
N GLY A 74 -5.56 7.10 10.89
CA GLY A 74 -5.44 6.24 9.71
C GLY A 74 -4.55 5.03 9.97
N THR A 75 -4.37 4.22 8.92
CA THR A 75 -3.56 3.00 8.98
C THR A 75 -2.48 3.08 7.92
N ILE A 76 -1.21 3.15 8.35
CA ILE A 76 -0.07 3.10 7.43
C ILE A 76 0.01 1.69 6.83
N PHE A 77 0.23 1.59 5.53
CA PHE A 77 0.37 0.31 4.82
C PHE A 77 1.51 0.29 3.81
N ALA A 78 2.01 1.47 3.44
CA ALA A 78 3.11 1.63 2.51
C ALA A 78 3.93 2.87 2.85
N THR A 79 5.06 3.04 2.19
CA THR A 79 5.83 4.28 2.16
C THR A 79 6.15 4.67 0.73
N ILE A 80 6.38 5.96 0.50
CA ILE A 80 7.00 6.49 -0.70
C ILE A 80 8.20 7.33 -0.29
N ASN A 81 9.41 6.99 -0.75
CA ASN A 81 10.64 7.70 -0.39
C ASN A 81 10.86 7.87 1.12
N SER A 82 10.44 6.88 1.92
CA SER A 82 10.45 6.92 3.39
C SER A 82 9.41 7.83 4.04
N ASP A 83 8.47 8.40 3.28
CA ASP A 83 7.29 9.06 3.80
C ASP A 83 6.11 8.07 3.90
N PRO A 84 5.29 8.13 4.96
CA PRO A 84 4.23 7.16 5.17
C PRO A 84 3.06 7.38 4.21
N ILE A 85 2.52 6.29 3.69
CA ILE A 85 1.25 6.24 2.98
C ILE A 85 0.24 5.52 3.86
N TYR A 86 -0.88 6.18 4.13
CA TYR A 86 -1.89 5.69 5.05
C TYR A 86 -3.30 5.81 4.49
N LEU A 87 -4.16 4.91 4.94
CA LEU A 87 -5.59 4.90 4.63
C LEU A 87 -6.34 5.59 5.78
N LYS A 88 -7.14 6.61 5.46
CA LYS A 88 -7.99 7.34 6.42
C LYS A 88 -9.30 7.71 5.73
N ASP A 89 -10.44 7.47 6.37
CA ASP A 89 -11.77 7.82 5.84
C ASP A 89 -11.98 7.38 4.36
N GLU A 90 -11.56 6.14 4.05
CA GLU A 90 -11.56 5.51 2.72
C GLU A 90 -10.55 6.04 1.70
N ALA A 91 -10.02 7.26 1.88
CA ALA A 91 -9.01 7.87 1.02
C ALA A 91 -7.58 7.51 1.43
N VAL A 92 -6.67 7.56 0.45
CA VAL A 92 -5.24 7.30 0.63
C VAL A 92 -4.49 8.62 0.67
N TYR A 93 -3.66 8.78 1.70
CA TYR A 93 -2.91 9.99 1.98
C TYR A 93 -1.40 9.71 2.01
N ALA A 94 -0.62 10.74 1.72
CA ALA A 94 0.82 10.82 1.98
C ALA A 94 1.13 11.87 3.07
N LEU A 95 2.42 12.13 3.31
CA LEU A 95 2.90 13.14 4.27
C LEU A 95 2.14 14.48 4.12
N LYS A 96 1.86 15.14 5.26
CA LYS A 96 1.12 16.42 5.36
C LYS A 96 -0.34 16.36 4.89
N ASP A 97 -0.96 15.19 4.99
CA ASP A 97 -2.37 14.96 4.62
C ASP A 97 -2.67 15.28 3.14
N GLU A 98 -1.68 15.08 2.25
CA GLU A 98 -1.90 15.15 0.81
C GLU A 98 -2.68 13.92 0.34
N ILE A 99 -3.82 14.13 -0.33
CA ILE A 99 -4.62 13.04 -0.88
C ILE A 99 -3.94 12.51 -2.14
N LEU A 100 -3.50 11.24 -2.10
CA LEU A 100 -3.01 10.52 -3.27
C LEU A 100 -4.16 9.94 -4.10
N ALA A 101 -5.20 9.46 -3.43
CA ALA A 101 -6.36 8.88 -4.09
C ALA A 101 -7.62 8.95 -3.22
N PRO A 102 -8.80 9.13 -3.83
CA PRO A 102 -10.07 9.15 -3.09
C PRO A 102 -10.50 7.76 -2.59
N SER A 103 -9.85 6.68 -3.05
CA SER A 103 -10.06 5.34 -2.51
C SER A 103 -8.83 4.45 -2.68
N PHE A 104 -8.72 3.41 -1.86
CA PHE A 104 -7.66 2.40 -2.01
C PHE A 104 -7.70 1.70 -3.38
N GLU A 105 -8.89 1.45 -3.93
CA GLU A 105 -9.02 0.80 -5.24
C GLU A 105 -8.52 1.73 -6.36
N ILE A 106 -8.79 3.03 -6.26
CA ILE A 106 -8.30 4.04 -7.20
C ILE A 106 -6.78 4.21 -7.06
N PHE A 107 -6.25 4.17 -5.82
CA PHE A 107 -4.81 4.17 -5.58
C PHE A 107 -4.10 3.01 -6.30
N LEU A 108 -4.61 1.78 -6.19
CA LEU A 108 -4.03 0.64 -6.89
C LEU A 108 -4.14 0.77 -8.42
N GLN A 109 -5.26 1.32 -8.93
CA GLN A 109 -5.41 1.60 -10.36
C GLN A 109 -4.37 2.60 -10.85
N ALA A 110 -4.20 3.72 -10.14
CA ALA A 110 -3.22 4.76 -10.45
C ALA A 110 -1.78 4.23 -10.40
N LEU A 111 -1.45 3.36 -9.44
CA LEU A 111 -0.15 2.66 -9.42
C LEU A 111 0.06 1.80 -10.66
N MET A 112 -0.97 1.06 -11.09
CA MET A 112 -0.87 0.17 -12.24
C MET A 112 -0.83 0.91 -13.58
N SER A 113 -1.47 2.08 -13.68
CA SER A 113 -1.45 2.93 -14.87
C SER A 113 -0.21 3.81 -14.95
N GLY A 114 0.47 4.07 -13.83
CA GLY A 114 1.61 4.98 -13.74
C GLY A 114 1.23 6.44 -13.46
N GLU A 115 -0.06 6.74 -13.22
CA GLU A 115 -0.61 8.10 -13.12
C GLU A 115 -0.54 8.70 -11.70
N LEU A 116 -0.02 7.97 -10.71
CA LEU A 116 -0.08 8.39 -9.31
C LEU A 116 0.71 9.69 -9.02
N PHE A 117 1.69 10.05 -9.86
CA PHE A 117 2.57 11.21 -9.68
C PHE A 117 2.95 11.92 -10.99
N GLU A 118 2.11 11.82 -12.03
CA GLU A 118 2.29 12.59 -13.29
C GLU A 118 1.75 14.03 -13.19
#